data_AF-A0A1R1S971-F1
#
_entry.id   AF-A0A1R1S971-F1
#
_cell.length_a   1.000
_cell.length_b   1.000
_cell.length_c   1.000
_cell.angle_alpha   90.00
_cell.angle_beta   90.00
_cell.angle_gamma   90.00
#
_symmetry.space_group_name_H-M   'P 1'
#
loop_
_entity.id
_entity.type
_entity.pdbx_description
1 polymer ?
#
loop_
_entity_poly.entity_id
_entity_poly.type
_entity_poly.pdbx_seq_one_letter_code
_entity_poly.pdbx_strand_id
1 'polypeptide(L)'
;MPTLPQQPPAQPAGPHMVVCGDDALAHRLAAELKDVYGERVTVVIPATPSAWEPRSAGTAAPGAGRGRARAAALFGRMTAAVGRPTLARRRR
;
A
#
# COMPACT_ATOMS: atom_id res chain seq x y z
N MET A 1 27.51 -1.72 -1.51
CA MET A 1 26.38 -0.82 -1.20
C MET A 1 25.22 -1.20 -2.12
N PRO A 2 24.06 -1.65 -1.62
CA PRO A 2 22.94 -1.97 -2.50
C PRO A 2 22.42 -0.68 -3.15
N THR A 3 22.29 -0.67 -4.48
CA THR A 3 21.63 0.40 -5.22
C THR A 3 20.13 0.31 -4.94
N LEU A 4 19.55 1.35 -4.34
CA LEU A 4 18.11 1.50 -4.27
C LEU A 4 17.56 1.72 -5.68
N PRO A 5 16.38 1.17 -6.01
CA PRO A 5 15.71 1.48 -7.28
C PRO A 5 15.57 3.00 -7.41
N GLN A 6 15.92 3.54 -8.57
CA GLN A 6 15.80 4.97 -8.81
C GLN A 6 14.34 5.38 -8.71
N GLN A 7 14.05 6.25 -7.75
CA GLN A 7 12.74 6.89 -7.66
C GLN A 7 12.57 7.76 -8.93
N PRO A 8 11.47 7.63 -9.67
CA PRO A 8 11.18 8.50 -10.80
C PRO A 8 11.29 9.97 -10.38
N PRO A 9 11.68 10.88 -11.29
CA PRO A 9 11.79 12.30 -10.98
C PRO A 9 10.53 12.78 -10.27
N ALA A 10 10.72 13.56 -9.21
CA ALA A 10 9.63 14.12 -8.43
C ALA A 10 8.67 14.84 -9.38
N GLN A 11 7.42 14.38 -9.40
CA GLN A 11 6.34 14.95 -10.20
C GLN A 11 6.20 16.44 -9.82
N PRO A 12 5.78 17.31 -10.76
CA PRO A 12 5.83 18.76 -10.61
C PRO A 12 5.25 19.23 -9.27
N ALA A 13 5.93 20.20 -8.65
CA ALA A 13 5.77 20.68 -7.27
C ALA A 13 4.46 21.41 -6.95
N GLY A 14 3.36 20.98 -7.56
CA GLY A 14 2.01 21.34 -7.14
C GLY A 14 1.52 20.46 -5.98
N PRO A 15 0.48 20.92 -5.26
CA PRO A 15 -0.22 20.10 -4.30
C PRO A 15 -0.63 18.74 -4.93
N HIS A 16 -0.36 17.66 -4.21
CA HIS A 16 -0.72 16.31 -4.62
C HIS A 16 -1.00 15.44 -3.39
N MET A 17 -1.84 14.43 -3.58
CA MET A 17 -2.24 13.49 -2.54
C MET A 17 -1.89 12.06 -2.96
N VAL A 18 -1.73 11.18 -1.97
CA VAL A 18 -1.43 9.76 -2.17
C VAL A 18 -2.42 8.91 -1.38
N VAL A 19 -3.00 7.91 -2.02
CA VAL A 19 -3.89 6.92 -1.40
C VAL A 19 -3.21 5.55 -1.48
N CYS A 20 -3.09 4.84 -0.37
CA CYS A 20 -2.51 3.50 -0.34
C CYS A 20 -3.62 2.45 -0.21
N GLY A 21 -3.56 1.40 -1.01
CA GLY A 21 -4.52 0.29 -0.99
C GLY A 21 -4.74 -0.29 -2.38
N ASP A 22 -5.20 -1.53 -2.43
CA ASP A 22 -5.52 -2.28 -3.65
C ASP A 22 -7.02 -2.58 -3.81
N ASP A 23 -7.84 -2.05 -2.90
CA ASP A 23 -9.27 -2.35 -2.83
C ASP A 23 -10.15 -1.25 -3.45
N ALA A 24 -11.45 -1.54 -3.54
CA ALA A 24 -12.43 -0.61 -4.08
C ALA A 24 -12.52 0.69 -3.26
N LEU A 25 -12.19 0.67 -1.96
CA LEU A 25 -12.19 1.87 -1.12
C LEU A 25 -11.05 2.81 -1.53
N ALA A 26 -9.85 2.28 -1.77
CA ALA A 26 -8.73 3.09 -2.25
C ALA A 26 -9.06 3.80 -3.56
N HIS A 27 -9.71 3.09 -4.49
CA HIS A 27 -10.16 3.67 -5.75
C HIS A 27 -11.27 4.71 -5.59
N ARG A 28 -12.28 4.43 -4.74
CA ARG A 28 -13.37 5.37 -4.47
C ARG A 28 -12.84 6.66 -3.82
N LEU A 29 -11.98 6.51 -2.81
CA LEU A 29 -11.38 7.65 -2.11
C LEU A 29 -10.53 8.49 -3.07
N ALA A 30 -9.75 7.87 -3.96
CA ALA A 30 -8.96 8.61 -4.93
C ALA A 30 -9.84 9.43 -5.90
N ALA A 31 -11.00 8.91 -6.29
CA ALA A 31 -11.97 9.62 -7.11
C ALA A 31 -12.61 10.79 -6.34
N GLU A 32 -13.05 10.56 -5.10
CA GLU A 32 -13.63 11.60 -4.24
C GLU A 32 -12.63 12.74 -3.99
N LEU A 33 -11.37 12.41 -3.67
CA LEU A 33 -10.34 13.42 -3.43
C LEU A 33 -10.03 14.24 -4.69
N LYS A 34 -9.96 13.59 -5.86
CA LYS A 34 -9.75 14.29 -7.12
C LYS A 34 -10.92 15.21 -7.45
N ASP A 35 -12.16 14.77 -7.21
CA ASP A 35 -13.37 15.53 -7.54
C ASP A 35 -13.59 16.73 -6.59
N VAL A 36 -13.42 16.53 -5.29
CA VAL A 36 -13.64 17.57 -4.27
C VAL A 36 -12.53 18.61 -4.27
N TYR A 37 -11.27 18.19 -4.39
CA TYR A 37 -10.13 19.09 -4.23
C TYR A 37 -9.51 19.52 -5.57
N GLY A 38 -9.83 18.87 -6.68
CA GLY A 38 -9.24 19.20 -7.99
C GLY A 38 -7.74 18.87 -8.10
N GLU A 39 -7.15 18.26 -7.08
CA GLU A 39 -5.72 18.00 -6.98
C GLU A 39 -5.32 16.64 -7.59
N ARG A 40 -4.02 16.50 -7.90
CA ARG A 40 -3.47 15.24 -8.40
C ARG A 40 -3.45 14.19 -7.29
N VAL A 41 -4.10 13.04 -7.51
CA VAL A 41 -4.11 11.91 -6.58
C VAL A 41 -3.39 10.70 -7.18
N THR A 42 -2.47 10.11 -6.44
CA THR A 42 -1.75 8.88 -6.84
C THR A 42 -2.16 7.71 -5.94
N VAL A 43 -2.51 6.56 -6.54
CA VAL A 43 -2.84 5.35 -5.79
C VAL A 43 -1.63 4.40 -5.76
N VAL A 44 -1.18 4.02 -4.56
CA VAL A 44 -0.09 3.05 -4.36
C VAL A 44 -0.69 1.69 -4.06
N ILE A 45 -0.49 0.76 -5.00
CA ILE A 45 -0.96 -0.62 -4.91
C ILE A 45 0.21 -1.50 -4.49
N PRO A 46 0.14 -2.26 -3.38
CA PRO A 46 1.20 -3.18 -2.97
C PRO A 46 1.43 -4.25 -4.04
N ALA A 47 2.68 -4.40 -4.48
CA ALA A 47 3.04 -5.46 -5.42
C ALA A 47 2.84 -6.84 -4.79
N THR A 48 1.98 -7.66 -5.39
CA THR A 48 1.78 -9.06 -4.98
C THR A 48 2.90 -9.95 -5.55
N PRO A 49 3.23 -11.09 -4.92
CA PRO A 49 4.35 -11.92 -5.34
C PRO A 49 4.33 -12.41 -6.78
N SER A 50 3.12 -12.64 -7.27
CA SER A 50 2.88 -13.09 -8.64
C SER A 50 3.11 -11.98 -9.67
N ALA A 51 3.05 -10.72 -9.26
CA ALA A 51 3.25 -9.57 -10.15
C ALA A 51 4.73 -9.20 -10.34
N TRP A 52 5.63 -9.68 -9.46
CA TRP A 52 7.08 -9.42 -9.57
C TRP A 52 7.89 -10.59 -10.10
N GLU A 53 7.31 -11.77 -10.39
CA GLU A 53 8.03 -12.83 -11.10
C GLU A 53 8.50 -12.24 -12.43
N PRO A 54 9.81 -11.93 -12.58
CA PRO A 54 10.33 -11.72 -13.90
C PRO A 54 10.13 -13.05 -14.61
N ARG A 55 9.78 -13.07 -15.89
CA ARG A 55 9.61 -14.29 -16.69
C ARG A 55 10.87 -15.18 -16.77
N SER A 56 11.90 -14.89 -16.00
CA SER A 56 13.11 -15.68 -15.80
C SER A 56 12.88 -16.73 -14.73
N ALA A 57 12.35 -17.87 -15.17
CA ALA A 57 12.42 -19.12 -14.44
C ALA A 57 13.84 -19.36 -13.89
N GLY A 58 13.95 -19.62 -12.59
CA GLY A 58 15.13 -20.22 -12.00
C GLY A 58 15.41 -19.76 -10.58
N THR A 59 15.34 -20.69 -9.64
CA THR A 59 15.86 -20.63 -8.26
C THR A 59 15.08 -19.81 -7.22
N ALA A 60 14.01 -20.42 -6.71
CA ALA A 60 13.44 -20.06 -5.41
C ALA A 60 14.47 -20.31 -4.29
N ALA A 61 14.95 -19.25 -3.64
CA ALA A 61 15.85 -19.37 -2.48
C ALA A 61 15.08 -19.81 -1.21
N PRO A 62 15.53 -20.85 -0.49
CA PRO A 62 14.83 -21.39 0.67
C PRO A 62 15.07 -20.50 1.90
N GLY A 63 14.22 -19.49 2.08
CA GLY A 63 14.29 -18.59 3.24
C GLY A 63 13.33 -17.40 3.19
N ALA A 64 12.88 -17.01 1.99
CA ALA A 64 11.96 -15.88 1.78
C ALA A 64 10.58 -16.06 2.46
N GLY A 65 10.19 -17.29 2.77
CA GLY A 65 8.87 -17.59 3.37
C GLY A 65 8.69 -17.09 4.82
N ARG A 66 9.73 -17.11 5.67
CA ARG A 66 9.60 -16.73 7.09
C ARG A 66 9.53 -15.23 7.33
N GLY A 67 10.32 -14.44 6.60
CA GLY A 67 10.23 -12.98 6.65
C GLY A 67 8.89 -12.48 6.10
N ARG A 68 8.40 -13.14 5.05
CA ARG A 68 7.11 -12.86 4.41
C ARG A 68 5.91 -13.17 5.30
N ALA A 69 5.93 -14.29 6.02
CA ALA A 69 4.88 -14.62 6.99
C ALA A 69 4.78 -13.59 8.13
N ARG A 70 5.93 -13.08 8.60
CA ARG A 70 5.97 -12.03 9.63
C ARG A 70 5.44 -10.69 9.10
N ALA A 71 5.83 -10.29 7.90
CA ALA A 71 5.32 -9.05 7.29
C ALA A 71 3.81 -9.12 7.03
N ALA A 72 3.30 -10.24 6.47
CA ALA A 72 1.87 -10.45 6.28
C ALA A 72 1.09 -10.44 7.60
N ALA A 73 1.65 -11.00 8.69
CA ALA A 73 1.06 -10.93 10.01
C ALA A 73 1.01 -9.50 10.58
N LEU A 74 1.98 -8.64 10.27
CA LEU A 74 1.95 -7.22 10.64
C LEU A 74 0.90 -6.46 9.82
N PHE A 75 0.81 -6.71 8.51
CA PHE A 75 -0.24 -6.12 7.67
C PHE A 75 -1.64 -6.51 8.15
N GLY A 76 -1.90 -7.78 8.45
CA GLY A 76 -3.19 -8.23 8.99
C GLY A 76 -3.56 -7.56 10.33
N ARG A 77 -2.57 -7.23 11.17
CA ARG A 77 -2.79 -6.48 12.43
C ARG A 77 -3.12 -5.01 12.19
N MET A 78 -2.48 -4.36 11.21
CA MET A 78 -2.79 -2.96 10.85
C MET A 78 -4.20 -2.84 10.26
N THR A 79 -4.61 -3.77 9.38
CA THR A 79 -5.97 -3.81 8.82
C THR A 79 -7.02 -4.04 9.91
N ALA A 80 -6.75 -4.91 10.90
CA ALA A 80 -7.65 -5.17 12.02
C ALA A 80 -7.77 -3.98 13.01
N ALA A 81 -6.76 -3.13 13.11
CA ALA A 81 -6.80 -1.92 13.94
C ALA A 81 -7.58 -0.78 13.27
N VAL A 82 -7.50 -0.66 11.95
CA VAL A 82 -8.23 0.35 11.14
C VAL A 82 -9.74 0.07 11.06
N GLY A 83 -10.16 -1.19 11.23
CA GLY A 83 -11.58 -1.59 11.19
C GLY A 83 -12.35 -1.48 12.52
N ARG A 84 -11.72 -1.08 13.64
CA ARG A 84 -12.44 -0.88 14.90
C ARG A 84 -12.96 0.56 15.00
N PRO A 85 -14.28 0.82 14.87
CA PRO A 85 -14.83 1.96 15.60
C PRO A 85 -14.53 1.71 17.08
N THR A 86 -13.87 2.66 17.74
CA THR A 86 -13.74 2.67 19.20
C THR A 86 -15.12 2.89 19.81
N LEU A 87 -15.93 1.83 19.86
CA LEU A 87 -17.18 1.81 20.60
C LEU A 87 -16.86 1.41 22.04
N ALA A 88 -16.23 2.33 22.77
CA ALA A 88 -16.12 2.27 24.22
C ALA A 88 -15.85 3.66 24.79
N ARG A 89 -16.78 4.58 24.56
CA ARG A 89 -17.01 5.69 25.49
C ARG A 89 -18.50 5.93 25.64
N ARG A 90 -19.13 5.15 26.51
CA ARG A 90 -20.29 5.64 27.23
C ARG A 90 -20.10 5.37 28.72
N ARG A 91 -19.85 6.46 29.42
CA ARG A 91 -19.96 6.62 30.87
C ARG A 91 -21.35 6.12 31.30
N ARG A 92 -21.43 5.21 32.26
CA ARG A 92 -21.79 5.49 33.65
C ARG A 92 -21.57 4.25 34.51
#